data_AF-A0A6H1ZLZ8-F1
#
_entry.id   AF-A0A6H1ZLZ8-F1
#
_cell.length_a   1.000
_cell.length_b   1.000
_cell.length_c   1.000
_cell.angle_alpha   90.00
_cell.angle_beta   90.00
_cell.angle_gamma   90.00
#
_symmetry.space_group_name_H-M   'P 1'
#
loop_
_entity.id
_entity.type
_entity.pdbx_description
1 polymer ?
#
loop_
_entity_poly.entity_id
_entity_poly.type
_entity_poly.pdbx_seq_one_letter_code
_entity_poly.pdbx_strand_id
1 'polypeptide(L)' 'MGKEMENFRKELEEIINKNNMENGSQTPDYILAEFLKSCLVAFDIATIFRDKHYNIKYVKDVETISQK' A
#
# COMPACT_ATOMS: atom_id res chain seq x y z
N MET A 1 -4.75 -8.78 3.61
CA MET A 1 -4.78 -7.70 2.59
C MET A 1 -6.08 -6.89 2.56
N GLY A 2 -7.26 -7.44 2.29
CA GLY A 2 -8.48 -6.60 2.12
C GLY A 2 -8.92 -5.77 3.35
N LYS A 3 -8.81 -6.32 4.56
CA LYS A 3 -9.24 -5.63 5.80
C LYS A 3 -8.22 -4.62 6.33
N GLU A 4 -6.93 -4.94 6.25
CA GLU A 4 -5.84 -4.07 6.71
C GLU A 4 -5.74 -2.82 5.84
N MET A 5 -5.93 -2.95 4.53
CA MET A 5 -5.92 -1.79 3.65
C MET A 5 -7.10 -0.85 3.84
N GLU A 6 -8.26 -1.40 4.17
CA GLU A 6 -9.43 -0.58 4.48
C GLU A 6 -9.27 0.17 5.79
N ASN A 7 -8.63 -0.44 6.80
CA ASN A 7 -8.29 0.25 8.05
C ASN A 7 -7.28 1.37 7.81
N PHE A 8 -6.20 1.08 7.06
CA PHE A 8 -5.19 2.09 6.72
C PHE A 8 -5.79 3.28 5.96
N ARG A 9 -6.70 3.03 5.01
CA ARG A 9 -7.39 4.08 4.26
C ARG A 9 -8.17 5.03 5.18
N LYS A 10 -8.89 4.48 6.16
CA LYS A 10 -9.65 5.26 7.14
C LYS A 10 -8.74 6.06 8.06
N GLU A 11 -7.67 5.46 8.56
CA GLU A 11 -6.68 6.16 9.39
C GLU A 11 -6.00 7.29 8.61
N LEU A 12 -5.72 7.07 7.32
CA LEU A 12 -5.16 8.09 6.43
C LEU A 12 -6.14 9.25 6.20
N GLU A 13 -7.41 8.95 5.96
CA GLU A 13 -8.50 9.94 5.86
C GLU A 13 -8.60 10.79 7.13
N GLU A 14 -8.61 10.15 8.31
CA GLU A 14 -8.66 10.84 9.61
C GLU A 14 -7.47 11.78 9.83
N ILE A 15 -6.25 11.35 9.47
CA ILE A 15 -5.04 12.16 9.61
C ILE A 15 -5.05 13.37 8.67
N ILE A 16 -5.51 13.19 7.42
CA ILE A 16 -5.60 14.28 6.43
C ILE A 16 -6.60 15.34 6.91
N ASN A 17 -7.81 14.91 7.31
CA ASN A 17 -8.84 15.77 7.90
C ASN A 17 -8.28 16.52 9.12
N LYS A 18 -7.65 15.80 10.06
CA LYS A 18 -7.12 16.38 11.31
C LYS A 18 -6.11 17.50 11.06
N ASN A 19 -5.32 17.40 9.99
CA ASN A 19 -4.25 18.34 9.71
C ASN A 19 -4.64 19.40 8.66
N ASN A 20 -5.89 19.43 8.18
CA ASN A 20 -6.36 20.33 7.11
C ASN A 20 -5.42 20.33 5.88
N MET A 21 -4.82 19.18 5.55
CA MET A 21 -3.75 19.08 4.55
C MET A 21 -4.25 19.35 3.12
N GLU A 22 -5.56 19.25 2.89
CA GLU A 22 -6.21 19.45 1.60
C GLU A 22 -6.73 20.89 1.41
N ASN A 23 -6.84 21.70 2.47
CA ASN A 23 -7.64 22.94 2.50
C ASN A 23 -7.27 24.02 1.44
N GLY A 24 -6.23 23.81 0.63
CA GLY A 24 -5.87 24.62 -0.53
C GLY A 24 -6.61 24.32 -1.83
N SER A 25 -7.19 23.12 -2.04
CA SER A 25 -7.82 22.74 -3.31
C SER A 25 -9.35 22.59 -3.27
N GLN A 26 -9.94 22.57 -2.07
CA GLN A 26 -11.38 22.30 -1.83
C GLN A 26 -11.83 20.89 -2.25
N THR A 27 -10.90 19.96 -2.41
CA THR A 27 -11.21 18.56 -2.62
C THR A 27 -11.62 17.92 -1.29
N PRO A 28 -12.73 17.16 -1.24
CA PRO A 28 -13.08 16.40 -0.04
C PRO A 28 -11.95 15.45 0.40
N ASP A 29 -11.62 15.45 1.69
CA ASP A 29 -10.47 14.70 2.25
C ASP A 29 -10.50 13.19 1.94
N TYR A 30 -11.69 12.60 1.84
CA TYR A 30 -11.84 11.18 1.46
C TYR A 30 -11.28 10.90 0.05
N ILE A 31 -11.38 11.85 -0.89
CA ILE A 31 -10.85 11.69 -2.26
C ILE A 31 -9.32 11.70 -2.24
N LEU A 32 -8.70 12.59 -1.43
CA LEU A 32 -7.25 12.61 -1.27
C LEU A 32 -6.75 11.30 -0.61
N ALA A 33 -7.47 10.79 0.38
CA ALA A 33 -7.15 9.50 0.99
C ALA A 33 -7.23 8.33 -0.01
N GLU A 34 -8.27 8.29 -0.85
CA GLU A 34 -8.40 7.29 -1.93
C GLU A 34 -7.24 7.38 -2.94
N PHE A 35 -6.85 8.59 -3.32
CA PHE A 35 -5.73 8.82 -4.25
C PHE A 35 -4.43 8.29 -3.67
N LEU A 36 -4.09 8.67 -2.43
CA LEU A 36 -2.86 8.24 -1.76
C LEU A 36 -2.83 6.71 -1.54
N LYS A 37 -3.97 6.10 -1.18
CA LYS A 37 -4.11 4.63 -1.12
C LYS A 37 -3.79 4.00 -2.47
N SER A 38 -4.30 4.56 -3.55
CA SER A 38 -4.08 4.04 -4.92
C SER A 38 -2.61 4.16 -5.33
N CYS A 39 -1.90 5.22 -4.92
CA CYS A 39 -0.46 5.37 -5.12
C CYS A 39 0.34 4.26 -4.43
N LEU A 40 -0.04 3.86 -3.21
CA LEU A 40 0.62 2.75 -2.50
C LEU A 40 0.40 1.41 -3.22
N VAL A 41 -0.80 1.13 -3.71
CA VAL A 41 -1.08 -0.07 -4.51
C VAL A 41 -0.23 -0.09 -5.79
N ALA A 42 -0.14 1.05 -6.48
CA ALA A 42 0.72 1.17 -7.66
C ALA A 42 2.20 0.96 -7.30
N PHE A 43 2.64 1.46 -6.15
CA PHE A 43 3.99 1.26 -5.65
C PHE A 43 4.28 -0.21 -5.35
N ASP A 44 3.37 -0.93 -4.69
CA ASP A 44 3.51 -2.37 -4.44
C ASP A 44 3.73 -3.15 -5.74
N ILE A 45 2.94 -2.84 -6.78
CA ILE A 45 3.13 -3.42 -8.12
C ILE A 45 4.52 -3.07 -8.67
N ALA A 46 4.97 -1.82 -8.54
CA ALA A 46 6.30 -1.39 -8.96
C ALA A 46 7.42 -2.17 -8.23
N THR A 47 7.24 -2.54 -6.96
CA THR A 47 8.23 -3.34 -6.23
C THR A 47 8.43 -4.73 -6.81
N ILE A 48 7.39 -5.34 -7.38
CA ILE A 48 7.51 -6.63 -8.08
C ILE A 48 8.42 -6.48 -9.30
N PHE A 49 8.25 -5.41 -10.08
CA PHE A 49 9.11 -5.12 -11.22
C PHE A 49 10.55 -4.82 -10.79
N ARG A 50 10.73 -4.09 -9.69
CA ARG A 50 12.03 -3.84 -9.07
C ARG A 50 12.74 -5.14 -8.69
N ASP A 51 12.04 -6.07 -8.06
CA ASP A 51 12.62 -7.34 -7.62
C ASP A 51 13.02 -8.21 -8.82
N LYS A 52 12.21 -8.19 -9.90
CA LYS A 52 12.58 -8.78 -11.19
C LYS A 52 13.83 -8.13 -11.79
N HIS A 53 13.93 -6.80 -11.73
CA HIS A 53 15.10 -6.07 -12.23
C HIS A 53 16.38 -6.46 -11.49
N TYR A 54 16.32 -6.61 -10.17
CA TYR A 54 17.46 -7.08 -9.36
C TYR A 54 17.68 -8.61 -9.40
N ASN A 55 16.90 -9.33 -10.20
CA ASN A 55 16.95 -10.79 -10.31
C ASN A 55 16.81 -11.49 -8.94
N ILE A 56 16.03 -10.90 -8.02
CA ILE A 56 15.73 -11.49 -6.72
C ILE A 56 14.80 -12.68 -6.98
N LYS A 57 15.30 -13.90 -6.74
CA LYS A 57 14.47 -15.10 -6.76
C LYS A 57 13.66 -15.15 -5.47
N TYR A 58 12.34 -15.02 -5.58
CA TYR A 58 11.44 -15.40 -4.48
C TYR A 58 11.63 -16.88 -4.17
N VAL A 59 12.23 -17.19 -3.02
CA VAL A 59 12.29 -18.55 -2.49
C VAL A 59 10.90 -18.89 -1.95
N LYS A 60 10.08 -19.56 -2.74
CA LYS A 60 8.87 -20.23 -2.26
C LYS A 60 9.23 -21.65 -1.83
N ASP A 61 10.05 -21.81 -0.80
CA ASP A 61 10.28 -23.13 -0.19
C ASP A 61 10.40 -22.98 1.32
N VAL A 62 9.23 -22.95 1.97
CA VAL A 62 9.12 -23.31 3.40
C VAL A 62 8.27 -24.58 3.52
N GLU A 63 8.50 -25.57 2.66
CA GLU A 63 8.02 -26.94 2.86
C GLU A 63 9.01 -27.96 2.26
N THR A 64 10.23 -28.05 2.79
CA THR A 64 11.01 -29.30 2.73
C THR A 64 11.92 -29.42 3.96
N ILE A 65 11.34 -29.45 5.16
CA ILE A 65 11.97 -30.07 6.32
C ILE A 65 11.00 -31.13 6.86
N SER A 66 10.91 -32.24 6.14
CA SER A 66 10.51 -33.55 6.68
C SER A 66 10.68 -34.59 5.57
N GLN A 67 11.92 -35.07 5.41
CA GLN A 67 12.30 -36.38 4.84
C GLN A 67 13.82 -36.43 4.71
N LYS A 68 14.50 -36.58 5.85
CA LYS A 68 15.77 -37.30 5.97
C LYS A 68 15.84 -37.90 7.36
#